data_AF-A0A923TG89-F1
#
_entry.id   AF-A0A923TG89-F1
#
_cell.length_a   1.000
_cell.length_b   1.000
_cell.length_c   1.000
_cell.angle_alpha   90.00
_cell.angle_beta   90.00
_cell.angle_gamma   90.00
#
_symmetry.space_group_name_H-M   'P 1'
#
loop_
_entity.id
_entity.type
_entity.pdbx_description
1 polymer ?
#
loop_
_entity_poly.entity_id
_entity_poly.type
_entity_poly.pdbx_seq_one_letter_code
_entity_poly.pdbx_strand_id
1 'polypeptide(L)'
;LAAPVVVASWINLQYYATRVDPVRYGSGNKVLHNVAGGLGVFEGNGGDLRAGLPLQSVHDGEKFMHEPRRLSVFVEAPREKIALVLARQPAPRELFDHAWIHLFALEGDLCHRYLPGGGWTLFT
;
A
#
# COMPACT_ATOMS: atom_id res chain seq x y z
N LEU A 1 11.54 -6.75 6.97
CA LEU A 1 11.34 -6.50 5.52
C LEU A 1 10.41 -7.49 4.83
N ALA A 2 10.29 -8.75 5.27
CA ALA A 2 9.41 -9.74 4.63
C ALA A 2 7.93 -9.54 5.03
N ALA A 3 7.30 -10.55 5.65
CA ALA A 3 5.86 -10.59 5.92
C ALA A 3 5.23 -9.29 6.44
N PRO A 4 5.80 -8.56 7.44
CA PRO A 4 5.18 -7.34 7.95
C PRO A 4 5.05 -6.22 6.91
N VAL A 5 6.06 -6.05 6.04
CA VAL A 5 6.03 -5.02 4.99
C VAL A 5 4.99 -5.37 3.93
N VAL A 6 4.93 -6.65 3.55
CA VAL A 6 3.98 -7.12 2.53
C VAL A 6 2.55 -6.90 3.00
N VAL A 7 2.21 -7.34 4.22
CA VAL A 7 0.86 -7.15 4.79
C VAL A 7 0.52 -5.67 4.93
N ALA A 8 1.44 -4.86 5.47
CA ALA A 8 1.23 -3.41 5.60
C ALA A 8 1.03 -2.75 4.24
N SER A 9 1.75 -3.19 3.20
CA SER A 9 1.60 -2.67 1.84
C SER A 9 0.22 -2.97 1.24
N TRP A 10 -0.32 -4.18 1.45
CA TRP A 10 -1.64 -4.55 0.95
C TRP A 10 -2.74 -3.69 1.56
N ILE A 11 -2.69 -3.51 2.89
CA ILE A 11 -3.63 -2.65 3.60
C ILE A 11 -3.48 -1.21 3.09
N ASN A 12 -2.28 -0.66 3.09
CA ASN A 12 -2.06 0.73 2.65
C ASN A 12 -2.53 0.98 1.21
N LEU A 13 -2.22 0.08 0.28
CA LEU A 13 -2.59 0.23 -1.12
C LEU A 13 -4.11 0.15 -1.34
N GLN A 14 -4.84 -0.65 -0.57
CA GLN A 14 -6.31 -0.67 -0.62
C GLN A 14 -6.92 0.67 -0.18
N TYR A 15 -6.45 1.25 0.93
CA TYR A 15 -6.88 2.58 1.37
C TYR A 15 -6.47 3.67 0.38
N TYR A 16 -5.22 3.64 -0.11
CA TYR A 16 -4.70 4.58 -1.09
C TYR A 16 -5.54 4.58 -2.37
N ALA A 17 -5.72 3.42 -3.00
CA ALA A 17 -6.42 3.32 -4.28
C ALA A 17 -7.90 3.69 -4.14
N THR A 18 -8.57 3.18 -3.10
CA THR A 18 -9.98 3.53 -2.81
C THR A 18 -10.13 5.03 -2.57
N ARG A 19 -9.16 5.67 -1.91
CA ARG A 19 -9.19 7.12 -1.67
C ARG A 19 -8.94 7.94 -2.93
N VAL A 20 -8.08 7.47 -3.84
CA VAL A 20 -7.75 8.15 -5.11
C VAL A 20 -8.91 8.09 -6.10
N ASP A 21 -9.52 6.93 -6.29
CA ASP A 21 -10.68 6.73 -7.16
C ASP A 21 -11.63 5.69 -6.54
N PRO A 22 -12.59 6.13 -5.71
CA PRO A 22 -13.53 5.23 -5.04
C PRO A 22 -14.43 4.46 -6.01
N VAL A 23 -14.65 4.99 -7.22
CA VAL A 23 -15.53 4.39 -8.22
C VAL A 23 -14.82 3.24 -8.93
N ARG A 24 -13.53 3.35 -9.26
CA ARG A 24 -12.79 2.27 -9.92
C ARG A 24 -12.11 1.32 -8.95
N TYR A 25 -11.58 1.82 -7.83
CA TYR A 25 -10.79 1.03 -6.89
C TYR A 25 -11.48 0.77 -5.56
N GLY A 26 -12.73 1.23 -5.38
CA GLY A 26 -13.56 0.93 -4.22
C GLY A 26 -14.66 -0.09 -4.50
N SER A 27 -15.32 -0.56 -3.45
CA SER A 27 -16.46 -1.49 -3.53
C SER A 27 -17.84 -0.83 -3.38
N GLY A 28 -17.89 0.50 -3.30
CA GLY A 28 -19.15 1.24 -3.20
C GLY A 28 -19.71 1.27 -1.78
N ASN A 29 -21.03 1.23 -1.64
CA ASN A 29 -21.71 1.28 -0.36
C ASN A 29 -21.74 -0.10 0.32
N LYS A 30 -21.09 -0.21 1.48
CA LYS A 30 -21.02 -1.44 2.29
C LYS A 30 -22.38 -2.09 2.56
N VAL A 31 -23.45 -1.30 2.71
CA VAL A 31 -24.81 -1.79 3.02
C VAL A 31 -25.40 -2.60 1.87
N LEU A 32 -24.94 -2.34 0.64
CA LEU A 32 -25.46 -3.00 -0.56
C LEU A 32 -24.57 -4.18 -1.02
N HIS A 33 -23.52 -4.52 -0.28
CA HIS A 33 -22.57 -5.54 -0.71
C HIS A 33 -23.17 -6.94 -0.71
N ASN A 34 -23.11 -7.60 -1.88
CA ASN A 34 -23.38 -9.02 -2.04
C ASN A 34 -22.05 -9.74 -2.32
N VAL A 35 -21.60 -10.58 -1.38
CA VAL A 35 -20.31 -11.30 -1.49
C VAL A 35 -20.37 -12.33 -2.61
N ALA A 36 -19.39 -12.29 -3.51
CA ALA A 36 -19.28 -13.21 -4.64
C ALA A 36 -18.01 -14.07 -4.50
N GLY A 37 -18.19 -15.31 -4.04
CA GLY A 37 -17.15 -16.34 -4.05
C GLY A 37 -15.86 -16.03 -3.27
N GLY A 38 -15.88 -15.04 -2.36
CA GLY A 38 -14.68 -14.56 -1.65
C GLY A 38 -13.70 -13.77 -2.53
N LEU A 39 -14.07 -13.47 -3.77
CA LEU A 39 -13.24 -12.73 -4.74
C LEU A 39 -13.51 -11.22 -4.71
N GLY A 40 -14.73 -10.84 -4.33
CA GLY A 40 -15.17 -9.46 -4.26
C GLY A 40 -16.65 -9.37 -3.89
N VAL A 41 -17.24 -8.22 -4.17
CA VAL A 41 -18.66 -7.93 -3.94
C VAL A 41 -19.32 -7.32 -5.17
N PHE A 42 -20.61 -7.54 -5.33
CA PHE A 42 -21.48 -6.67 -6.14
C PHE A 42 -22.11 -5.60 -5.25
N GLU A 43 -22.31 -4.40 -5.78
CA GLU A 43 -23.03 -3.33 -5.09
C GLU A 43 -24.50 -3.35 -5.53
N GLY A 44 -25.37 -3.93 -4.69
CA GLY A 44 -26.78 -4.13 -5.00
C GLY A 44 -27.00 -5.39 -5.85
N ASN A 45 -27.99 -5.35 -6.73
CA ASN A 45 -28.49 -6.55 -7.43
C ASN A 45 -27.66 -6.97 -8.67
N GLY A 46 -26.54 -6.31 -8.97
CA GLY A 46 -25.71 -6.63 -10.13
C GLY A 46 -24.54 -5.65 -10.32
N GLY A 47 -24.03 -5.57 -11.56
CA GLY A 47 -22.90 -4.71 -11.93
C GLY A 47 -21.57 -5.45 -11.96
N ASP A 48 -20.48 -4.69 -12.09
CA ASP A 48 -19.12 -5.25 -12.09
C ASP A 48 -18.73 -5.79 -10.71
N LEU A 49 -17.89 -6.82 -10.69
CA LEU A 49 -17.31 -7.34 -9.45
C LEU A 49 -16.30 -6.33 -8.89
N ARG A 50 -16.44 -5.97 -7.61
CA ARG A 50 -15.61 -4.96 -6.94
C ARG A 50 -14.79 -5.57 -5.81
N ALA A 51 -13.47 -5.36 -5.83
CA ALA A 51 -12.53 -5.93 -4.84
C ALA A 51 -11.93 -4.90 -3.86
N GLY A 52 -12.32 -3.62 -4.01
CA GLY A 52 -11.82 -2.52 -3.20
C GLY A 52 -12.44 -2.39 -1.81
N LEU A 53 -12.10 -1.32 -1.09
CA LEU A 53 -12.75 -1.00 0.19
C LEU A 53 -14.09 -0.27 -0.04
N PRO A 54 -15.08 -0.45 0.86
CA PRO A 54 -16.30 0.33 0.80
C PRO A 54 -16.02 1.80 1.11
N LEU A 55 -16.88 2.69 0.62
CA LEU A 55 -16.75 4.13 0.84
C LEU A 55 -16.69 4.48 2.33
N GLN A 56 -17.43 3.76 3.18
CA GLN A 56 -17.44 3.93 4.63
C GLN A 56 -16.10 3.61 5.31
N SER A 57 -15.18 2.91 4.64
CA SER A 57 -13.82 2.71 5.15
C SER A 57 -12.94 3.95 4.97
N VAL A 58 -13.28 4.86 4.05
CA VAL A 58 -12.45 6.02 3.73
C VAL A 58 -13.15 7.37 3.94
N HIS A 59 -14.47 7.37 4.18
CA HIS A 59 -15.31 8.56 4.24
C HIS A 59 -16.33 8.45 5.38
N ASP A 60 -16.56 9.54 6.11
CA ASP A 60 -17.48 9.57 7.28
C ASP A 60 -18.92 9.98 6.93
N GLY A 61 -19.14 10.53 5.73
CA GLY A 61 -20.42 11.02 5.24
C GLY A 61 -20.37 12.48 4.83
N GLU A 62 -19.39 13.23 5.35
CA GLU A 62 -19.14 14.64 5.02
C GLU A 62 -17.80 14.83 4.31
N LYS A 63 -16.77 14.08 4.71
CA LYS A 63 -15.41 14.18 4.16
C LYS A 63 -14.68 12.84 4.16
N PHE A 64 -13.59 12.80 3.39
CA PHE A 64 -12.64 11.71 3.46
C PHE A 64 -11.80 11.78 4.74
N MET A 65 -11.65 10.62 5.39
CA MET A 65 -10.91 10.45 6.64
C MET A 65 -9.47 9.98 6.46
N HIS A 66 -9.13 9.56 5.23
CA HIS A 66 -7.79 9.11 4.87
C HIS A 66 -7.22 9.99 3.76
N GLU A 67 -5.96 10.40 3.92
CA GLU A 67 -5.18 10.96 2.82
C GLU A 67 -4.62 9.83 1.94
N PRO A 68 -4.57 10.01 0.60
CA PRO A 68 -3.96 9.03 -0.29
C PRO A 68 -2.43 9.09 -0.20
N ARG A 69 -1.86 8.45 0.82
CA ARG A 69 -0.41 8.37 1.06
C ARG A 69 0.10 6.95 0.81
N ARG A 70 1.21 6.82 0.09
CA ARG A 70 1.96 5.55 -0.02
C ARG A 70 2.73 5.29 1.28
N LEU A 71 2.77 4.03 1.70
CA LEU A 71 3.46 3.58 2.90
C LEU A 71 4.95 3.96 2.86
N SER A 72 5.48 4.46 3.97
CA SER A 72 6.91 4.68 4.17
C SER A 72 7.43 3.67 5.19
N VAL A 73 8.43 2.89 4.79
CA VAL A 73 9.04 1.86 5.62
C VAL A 73 10.42 2.35 6.05
N PHE A 74 10.59 2.56 7.34
CA PHE A 74 11.88 2.91 7.94
C PHE A 74 12.51 1.66 8.55
N VAL A 75 13.75 1.38 8.19
CA VAL A 75 14.51 0.25 8.70
C VAL A 75 15.82 0.75 9.27
N GLU A 76 16.02 0.52 10.55
CA GLU A 76 17.28 0.79 11.23
C GLU A 76 18.25 -0.39 11.00
N ALA A 77 19.02 -0.29 9.92
CA ALA A 77 20.04 -1.26 9.55
C ALA A 77 20.97 -0.68 8.47
N PRO A 78 22.23 -1.18 8.38
CA PRO A 78 23.11 -0.88 7.26
C PRO A 78 22.44 -1.22 5.92
N ARG A 79 22.57 -0.31 4.95
CA ARG A 79 22.00 -0.43 3.60
C ARG A 79 22.45 -1.70 2.89
N GLU A 80 23.66 -2.18 3.14
CA GLU A 80 24.18 -3.43 2.56
C GLU A 80 23.36 -4.64 3.04
N LYS A 81 22.97 -4.66 4.34
CA LYS A 81 22.13 -5.73 4.88
C LYS A 81 20.72 -5.66 4.32
N ILE A 82 20.17 -4.45 4.15
CA ILE A 82 18.88 -4.24 3.51
C ILE A 82 18.92 -4.75 2.06
N ALA A 83 19.95 -4.37 1.29
CA ALA A 83 20.14 -4.80 -0.09
C ALA A 83 20.24 -6.33 -0.20
N LEU A 84 20.97 -7.00 0.70
CA LEU A 84 21.04 -8.47 0.76
C LEU A 84 19.68 -9.11 1.01
N VAL A 85 18.83 -8.52 1.85
CA VAL A 85 17.47 -9.03 2.09
C VAL A 85 16.59 -8.81 0.86
N LEU A 86 16.63 -7.63 0.23
CA LEU A 86 15.86 -7.35 -0.98
C LEU A 86 16.25 -8.29 -2.13
N ALA A 87 17.54 -8.60 -2.28
CA ALA A 87 18.03 -9.57 -3.28
C ALA A 87 17.46 -10.98 -3.06
N ARG A 88 17.17 -11.36 -1.81
CA ARG A 88 16.61 -12.67 -1.44
C ARG A 88 15.08 -12.71 -1.40
N GLN A 89 14.41 -11.55 -1.45
CA GLN A 89 12.98 -11.42 -1.22
C GLN A 89 12.34 -10.59 -2.35
N PRO A 90 11.97 -11.23 -3.48
CA PRO A 90 11.45 -10.52 -4.65
C PRO A 90 10.19 -9.68 -4.35
N ALA A 91 9.25 -10.20 -3.57
CA ALA A 91 7.98 -9.53 -3.28
C ALA A 91 8.15 -8.14 -2.63
N PRO A 92 8.85 -7.97 -1.48
CA PRO A 92 9.09 -6.64 -0.94
C PRO A 92 10.01 -5.80 -1.83
N ARG A 93 10.96 -6.40 -2.55
CA ARG A 93 11.83 -5.66 -3.47
C ARG A 93 11.03 -4.98 -4.59
N GLU A 94 10.14 -5.70 -5.26
CA GLU A 94 9.31 -5.15 -6.35
C GLU A 94 8.40 -4.00 -5.88
N LEU A 95 7.92 -4.04 -4.63
CA LEU A 95 7.14 -2.95 -4.06
C LEU A 95 7.96 -1.64 -3.95
N PHE A 96 9.26 -1.73 -3.66
CA PHE A 96 10.15 -0.57 -3.60
C PHE A 96 10.68 -0.17 -4.97
N ASP A 97 11.10 -1.14 -5.78
CA ASP A 97 11.68 -0.91 -7.11
C ASP A 97 10.68 -0.23 -8.06
N HIS A 98 9.39 -0.55 -7.94
CA HIS A 98 8.32 0.08 -8.72
C HIS A 98 7.68 1.28 -8.01
N ALA A 99 8.24 1.73 -6.88
CA ALA A 99 7.75 2.83 -6.08
C ALA A 99 6.28 2.69 -5.62
N TRP A 100 5.78 1.47 -5.43
CA TRP A 100 4.45 1.25 -4.81
C TRP A 100 4.43 1.72 -3.36
N ILE A 101 5.56 1.58 -2.67
CA ILE A 101 5.81 2.09 -1.31
C ILE A 101 7.25 2.63 -1.22
N HIS A 102 7.56 3.34 -0.14
CA HIS A 102 8.89 3.96 0.07
C HIS A 102 9.72 3.17 1.09
N LEU A 103 11.03 3.10 0.86
CA LEU A 103 12.00 2.50 1.79
C LEU A 103 13.03 3.54 2.22
N PHE A 104 13.27 3.58 3.53
CA PHE A 104 14.25 4.41 4.17
C PHE A 104 15.15 3.54 5.07
N ALA A 105 16.46 3.76 4.98
CA ALA A 105 17.44 3.19 5.88
C ALA A 105 17.86 4.25 6.89
N LEU A 106 17.84 3.90 8.17
CA LEU A 106 18.37 4.72 9.26
C LEU A 106 19.74 4.18 9.65
N GLU A 107 20.78 5.00 9.51
CA GLU A 107 22.18 4.70 9.84
C GLU A 107 22.71 5.79 10.79
N GLY A 108 22.50 5.60 12.09
CA GLY A 108 22.73 6.65 13.09
C GLY A 108 21.78 7.83 12.85
N ASP A 109 22.32 9.04 12.75
CA ASP A 109 21.54 10.26 12.49
C ASP A 109 21.23 10.49 11.00
N LEU A 110 21.74 9.62 10.11
CA LEU A 110 21.51 9.73 8.67
C LEU A 110 20.29 8.91 8.24
N CYS A 111 19.43 9.52 7.43
CA CYS A 111 18.34 8.84 6.75
C CYS A 111 18.65 8.76 5.26
N HIS A 112 18.60 7.56 4.69
CA HIS A 112 18.78 7.35 3.26
C HIS A 112 17.49 6.83 2.64
N ARG A 113 17.04 7.44 1.55
CA ARG A 113 15.89 6.96 0.78
C ARG A 113 16.35 6.06 -0.36
N TYR A 114 15.73 4.89 -0.48
CA TYR A 114 15.94 3.98 -1.60
C TYR A 114 15.33 4.57 -2.89
N LEU A 115 16.02 4.42 -4.01
CA LEU A 115 15.54 4.88 -5.31
C LEU A 115 14.90 3.71 -6.11
N PRO A 116 13.87 3.97 -6.92
CA PRO A 116 13.28 2.95 -7.80
C PRO A 116 14.36 2.31 -8.70
N GLY A 117 14.38 0.98 -8.78
CA GLY A 117 15.39 0.22 -9.52
C GLY A 117 16.74 0.06 -8.82
N GLY A 118 16.93 0.62 -7.61
CA GLY A 118 18.14 0.45 -6.81
C GLY A 118 18.86 1.73 -6.44
N GLY A 119 19.77 1.62 -5.47
CA GLY A 119 20.58 2.74 -4.99
C GLY A 119 19.91 3.54 -3.88
N TRP A 120 20.65 4.52 -3.36
CA TRP A 120 20.26 5.32 -2.19
C TRP A 120 20.63 6.78 -2.38
N THR A 121 19.76 7.67 -1.93
CA THR A 121 20.07 9.10 -1.77
C THR A 121 19.97 9.48 -0.30
N LEU A 122 20.78 10.45 0.14
CA LEU A 122 20.55 11.07 1.44
C LEU A 122 19.16 11.73 1.43
N PHE A 123 18.40 11.49 2.50
CA PHE A 123 17.10 12.10 2.75
C PHE A 123 17.28 13.09 3.89
N THR A 124 17.12 14.37 3.55
CA THR A 124 17.25 15.51 4.46
C THR A 124 15.88 16.08 4.77
#